data_AF-A0A7R8WYH1-F1
#
_entry.id   AF-A0A7R8WYH1-F1
#
_cell.length_a   1.000
_cell.length_b   1.000
_cell.length_c   1.000
_cell.angle_alpha   90.00
_cell.angle_beta   90.00
_cell.angle_gamma   90.00
#
_symmetry.space_group_name_H-M   'P 1'
#
loop_
_entity.id
_entity.type
_entity.pdbx_description
1 polymer ?
#
loop_
_entity_poly.entity_id
_entity_poly.type
_entity_poly.pdbx_seq_one_letter_code
_entity_poly.pdbx_strand_id
1 'polypeptide(L)'
;MITGDIQCGTLKQRDRLAIYRKANSWIRRHKIKAFYNLVEADQFDTGAKSLIELAGLGKLKPNLLMMGFKSDWQTSERQKMIQYFNVIHEALDHYMAVAILRVPCGLDFSNVVREDEDVELKGSPDKHWLLKGVETSSPTTS
;
A
#
# COMPACT_ATOMS: atom_id res chain seq x y z
N MET A 1 -7.35 -11.84 -2.91
CA MET A 1 -6.45 -11.00 -3.74
C MET A 1 -5.12 -10.82 -3.00
N ILE A 2 -4.00 -10.73 -3.70
CA ILE A 2 -2.70 -10.41 -3.10
C ILE A 2 -2.30 -9.02 -3.61
N THR A 3 -1.89 -8.13 -2.73
CA THR A 3 -1.38 -6.80 -3.08
C THR A 3 0.12 -6.78 -2.78
N GLY A 4 0.94 -6.62 -3.81
CA GLY A 4 2.39 -6.52 -3.69
C GLY A 4 2.85 -5.08 -3.61
N ASP A 5 3.73 -4.79 -2.66
CA ASP A 5 4.44 -3.53 -2.50
C ASP A 5 5.95 -3.84 -2.52
N ILE A 6 6.68 -3.16 -3.41
CA ILE A 6 8.11 -3.41 -3.66
C ILE A 6 8.87 -2.17 -3.24
N GLN A 7 9.72 -2.32 -2.24
CA GLN A 7 10.57 -1.27 -1.72
C GLN A 7 11.99 -1.48 -2.24
N CYS A 8 12.48 -0.50 -3.00
CA CYS A 8 13.83 -0.55 -3.52
C CYS A 8 14.84 -0.19 -2.41
N GLY A 9 15.70 -1.14 -2.06
CA GLY A 9 16.70 -1.03 -0.99
C GLY A 9 16.29 -1.66 0.35
N THR A 10 17.18 -1.59 1.34
CA THR A 10 17.00 -2.23 2.65
C THR A 10 16.14 -1.38 3.59
N LEU A 11 15.10 -1.98 4.17
CA LEU A 11 14.30 -1.33 5.20
C LEU A 11 14.74 -1.75 6.61
N LYS A 12 14.68 -0.81 7.55
CA LYS A 12 14.81 -1.16 8.96
C LYS A 12 13.55 -1.90 9.39
N GLN A 13 13.73 -2.89 10.28
CA GLN A 13 12.63 -3.72 10.77
C GLN A 13 11.46 -2.91 11.36
N ARG A 14 11.76 -1.78 12.02
CA ARG A 14 10.73 -0.88 12.56
C ARG A 14 9.86 -0.26 11.46
N ASP A 15 10.49 0.23 10.40
CA ASP A 15 9.81 0.89 9.29
C ASP A 15 8.98 -0.13 8.49
N ARG A 16 9.55 -1.31 8.24
CA ARG A 16 8.86 -2.46 7.64
C ARG A 16 7.56 -2.79 8.38
N LEU A 17 7.62 -2.90 9.70
CA LEU A 17 6.43 -3.19 10.53
C LEU A 17 5.40 -2.06 10.51
N ALA A 18 5.85 -0.80 10.50
CA ALA A 18 4.97 0.36 10.45
C ALA A 18 4.20 0.41 9.12
N ILE A 19 4.90 0.26 7.99
CA ILE A 19 4.30 0.21 6.65
C ILE A 19 3.30 -0.94 6.56
N TYR A 20 3.71 -2.14 6.98
CA TYR A 20 2.87 -3.33 6.96
C TYR A 20 1.58 -3.16 7.77
N ARG A 21 1.67 -2.63 9.00
CA ARG A 21 0.49 -2.39 9.85
C ARG A 21 -0.44 -1.33 9.26
N LYS A 22 0.13 -0.25 8.72
CA LYS A 22 -0.62 0.83 8.08
C LYS A 22 -1.41 0.30 6.87
N ALA A 23 -0.73 -0.38 5.95
CA ALA A 23 -1.35 -0.95 4.76
C ALA A 23 -2.44 -1.99 5.10
N ASN A 24 -2.17 -2.92 6.03
CA ASN A 24 -3.18 -3.89 6.44
C ASN A 24 -4.40 -3.25 7.12
N SER A 25 -4.19 -2.19 7.91
CA SER A 25 -5.30 -1.48 8.56
C SER A 25 -6.17 -0.78 7.51
N TRP A 26 -5.53 -0.14 6.52
CA TRP A 26 -6.21 0.53 5.41
C TRP A 26 -7.06 -0.46 4.59
N ILE A 27 -6.50 -1.60 4.18
CA ILE A 27 -7.20 -2.64 3.40
C ILE A 27 -8.41 -3.19 4.18
N ARG A 28 -8.25 -3.45 5.49
CA ARG A 28 -9.34 -3.95 6.35
C ARG A 28 -10.46 -2.92 6.50
N ARG A 29 -10.12 -1.64 6.71
CA ARG A 29 -11.08 -0.54 6.86
C ARG A 29 -11.95 -0.39 5.61
N HIS A 30 -11.35 -0.52 4.43
CA HIS A 30 -12.05 -0.45 3.14
C HIS A 30 -12.75 -1.77 2.74
N LYS A 31 -12.79 -2.77 3.64
CA LYS A 31 -13.45 -4.08 3.42
C LYS A 31 -12.90 -4.84 2.21
N ILE A 32 -11.64 -4.60 1.85
CA ILE A 32 -10.98 -5.28 0.74
C ILE A 32 -10.48 -6.65 1.23
N LYS A 33 -10.91 -7.73 0.56
CA LYS A 33 -10.48 -9.10 0.88
C LYS A 33 -9.14 -9.43 0.21
N ALA A 34 -8.07 -8.83 0.73
CA ALA A 34 -6.72 -9.01 0.21
C ALA A 34 -5.67 -9.25 1.29
N PHE A 35 -4.58 -9.93 0.90
CA PHE A 35 -3.37 -10.07 1.69
C PHE A 35 -2.32 -9.07 1.19
N TYR A 36 -1.78 -8.27 2.10
CA TYR A 36 -0.69 -7.34 1.80
C TYR A 36 0.67 -8.03 1.94
N ASN A 37 1.51 -7.91 0.92
CA ASN A 37 2.85 -8.45 0.90
C ASN A 37 3.88 -7.37 0.57
N LEU A 38 4.89 -7.23 1.42
CA LEU A 38 5.94 -6.23 1.32
C LEU A 38 7.27 -6.92 1.01
N VAL A 39 7.83 -6.61 -0.16
CA VAL A 39 9.08 -7.18 -0.67
C VAL A 39 10.14 -6.11 -0.80
N GLU A 40 11.34 -6.45 -0.37
CA GLU A 40 12.54 -5.61 -0.47
C GLU A 40 13.41 -6.18 -1.58
N ALA A 41 13.85 -5.33 -2.51
CA ALA A 41 14.69 -5.74 -3.63
C ALA A 41 15.58 -4.57 -4.08
N ASP A 42 16.67 -4.85 -4.78
CA ASP A 42 17.52 -3.78 -5.34
C ASP A 42 16.87 -3.13 -6.57
N GLN A 43 16.10 -3.93 -7.31
CA GLN A 43 15.44 -3.53 -8.55
C GLN A 43 13.98 -3.95 -8.53
N PHE A 44 13.14 -3.15 -9.22
CA PHE A 44 11.70 -3.34 -9.24
C PHE A 44 11.29 -4.67 -9.87
N ASP A 45 11.90 -5.02 -11.00
CA ASP A 45 11.62 -6.26 -11.73
C ASP A 45 12.00 -7.50 -10.94
N THR A 46 13.17 -7.51 -10.30
CA THR A 46 13.59 -8.61 -9.41
C THR A 46 12.62 -8.78 -8.24
N GLY A 47 12.18 -7.70 -7.61
CA GLY A 47 11.19 -7.75 -6.52
C GLY A 47 9.83 -8.25 -7.00
N ALA A 48 9.37 -7.81 -8.18
CA ALA A 48 8.13 -8.26 -8.78
C ALA A 48 8.18 -9.74 -9.18
N LYS A 49 9.32 -10.21 -9.71
CA LYS A 49 9.57 -11.62 -10.00
C LYS A 49 9.46 -12.47 -8.73
N SER A 50 10.15 -12.08 -7.66
CA SER A 50 10.06 -12.77 -6.37
C SER A 50 8.63 -12.79 -5.84
N LEU A 51 7.86 -11.71 -6.03
CA LEU A 51 6.44 -11.70 -5.69
C LEU A 51 5.64 -12.71 -6.52
N ILE A 52 5.84 -12.77 -7.83
CA ILE A 52 5.11 -13.69 -8.73
C ILE A 52 5.42 -15.16 -8.37
N GLU A 53 6.70 -15.47 -8.14
CA GLU A 53 7.18 -16.84 -7.85
C GLU A 53 6.74 -17.32 -6.46
N LEU A 54 6.80 -16.44 -5.45
CA LEU A 54 6.50 -16.77 -4.06
C LEU A 54 5.04 -16.50 -3.67
N ALA A 55 4.25 -15.87 -4.55
CA ALA A 55 2.85 -15.59 -4.27
C ALA A 55 2.00 -16.85 -4.31
N GLY A 56 1.26 -17.06 -3.22
CA GLY A 56 0.25 -18.10 -3.10
C GLY A 56 0.80 -19.40 -2.53
N LEU A 57 -0.06 -20.10 -1.79
CA LEU A 57 0.24 -21.41 -1.20
C LEU A 57 -0.72 -22.43 -1.79
N GLY A 58 -0.17 -23.46 -2.46
CA GLY A 58 -0.96 -24.52 -3.09
C GLY A 58 -1.97 -23.99 -4.09
N LYS A 59 -3.27 -24.18 -3.81
CA LYS A 59 -4.38 -23.75 -4.69
C LYS A 59 -4.62 -22.23 -4.71
N LEU A 60 -3.91 -21.46 -3.88
CA LEU A 60 -4.03 -20.00 -3.81
C LEU A 60 -2.98 -19.26 -4.65
N LYS A 61 -2.36 -19.93 -5.63
CA LYS A 61 -1.46 -19.28 -6.60
C LYS A 61 -2.24 -18.27 -7.46
N PRO A 62 -1.76 -17.03 -7.63
CA PRO A 62 -2.42 -16.05 -8.50
C PRO A 62 -2.35 -16.52 -9.96
N ASN A 63 -3.41 -16.24 -10.71
CA ASN A 63 -3.53 -16.52 -12.15
C ASN A 63 -3.56 -15.25 -13.01
N LEU A 64 -3.60 -14.07 -12.39
CA LEU A 64 -3.69 -12.76 -13.03
C LEU A 64 -2.76 -11.78 -12.31
N LEU A 65 -1.89 -11.13 -13.08
CA LEU A 65 -1.16 -9.94 -12.66
C LEU A 65 -1.94 -8.70 -13.12
N MET A 66 -2.28 -7.82 -12.18
CA MET A 66 -2.87 -6.52 -12.48
C MET A 66 -1.87 -5.42 -12.13
N MET A 67 -1.61 -4.52 -13.08
CA MET A 67 -0.67 -3.41 -12.91
C MET A 67 -1.16 -2.13 -13.58
N GLY A 68 -0.59 -0.99 -13.18
CA GLY A 68 -0.90 0.31 -13.77
C GLY A 68 -0.15 0.55 -15.07
N PHE A 69 -0.75 1.32 -15.99
CA PHE A 69 -0.07 1.81 -17.19
C PHE A 69 0.97 2.87 -16.84
N LYS A 70 2.19 2.72 -17.34
CA LYS A 70 3.26 3.70 -17.18
C LYS A 70 3.07 4.88 -18.16
N SER A 71 2.41 5.95 -17.70
CA SER A 71 2.12 7.13 -18.54
C SER A 71 3.35 7.92 -18.98
N ASP A 72 4.41 7.93 -18.16
CA ASP A 72 5.66 8.69 -18.37
C ASP A 72 6.70 7.93 -19.21
N TRP A 73 6.29 6.93 -20.00
CA TRP A 73 7.20 6.04 -20.73
C TRP A 73 8.15 6.77 -21.70
N GLN A 74 7.76 7.92 -22.26
CA GLN A 74 8.59 8.71 -23.19
C GLN A 74 9.69 9.52 -22.49
N THR A 75 9.43 9.98 -21.26
CA THR A 75 10.35 10.85 -20.50
C THR A 75 11.13 10.08 -19.44
N SER A 76 10.71 8.85 -19.14
CA SER A 76 11.34 8.01 -18.12
C SER A 76 12.70 7.47 -18.57
N GLU A 77 13.56 7.20 -17.59
CA GLU A 77 14.82 6.50 -17.80
C GLU A 77 14.58 5.12 -18.45
N ARG A 78 15.39 4.80 -19.47
CA ARG A 78 15.31 3.54 -20.23
C ARG A 78 15.30 2.31 -19.31
N GLN A 79 16.09 2.34 -18.24
CA GLN A 79 16.18 1.23 -17.29
C GLN A 79 14.83 0.93 -16.63
N LYS A 80 14.07 1.95 -16.21
CA LYS A 80 12.74 1.76 -15.59
C LYS A 80 11.71 1.21 -16.58
N MET A 81 11.82 1.60 -17.85
CA MET A 81 10.97 1.05 -18.91
C MET A 81 11.27 -0.44 -19.13
N ILE A 82 12.56 -0.82 -19.19
CA ILE A 82 12.97 -2.22 -19.31
C ILE A 82 12.43 -3.04 -18.12
N GLN A 83 12.59 -2.54 -16.89
CA GLN A 83 12.05 -3.22 -15.71
C GLN A 83 10.53 -3.44 -15.79
N TYR A 84 9.77 -2.44 -16.26
CA TYR A 84 8.32 -2.58 -16.46
C TYR A 84 7.97 -3.71 -17.45
N PHE A 85 8.69 -3.80 -18.58
CA PHE A 85 8.50 -4.88 -19.56
C PHE A 85 8.95 -6.25 -19.02
N ASN A 86 10.05 -6.30 -18.28
CA ASN A 86 10.52 -7.53 -17.65
C ASN A 86 9.45 -8.15 -16.74
N VAL A 87 8.73 -7.33 -15.97
CA VAL A 87 7.62 -7.82 -15.13
C VAL A 87 6.49 -8.43 -15.95
N ILE A 88 6.15 -7.83 -17.09
CA ILE A 88 5.12 -8.36 -17.99
C ILE A 88 5.57 -9.71 -18.56
N HIS A 89 6.82 -9.80 -19.02
CA HIS A 89 7.39 -11.04 -19.52
C HIS A 89 7.39 -12.13 -18.45
N GLU A 90 7.83 -11.81 -17.23
CA GLU A 90 7.87 -12.74 -16.12
C GLU A 90 6.48 -13.30 -15.78
N ALA A 91 5.44 -12.47 -15.81
CA ALA A 91 4.07 -12.93 -15.57
C ALA A 91 3.56 -13.86 -16.68
N LEU A 92 3.86 -13.56 -17.93
CA LEU A 92 3.47 -14.39 -19.08
C LEU A 92 4.22 -15.73 -19.08
N ASP A 93 5.51 -15.73 -18.74
CA ASP A 93 6.33 -16.94 -18.60
C ASP A 93 5.81 -17.85 -17.47
N HIS A 94 5.18 -17.26 -16.46
CA HIS A 94 4.51 -17.96 -15.36
C HIS A 94 3.08 -18.44 -15.70
N TYR A 95 2.65 -18.32 -16.95
CA TYR A 95 1.30 -18.65 -17.43
C TYR A 95 0.19 -17.85 -16.73
N MET A 96 0.49 -16.63 -16.29
CA MET A 96 -0.50 -15.72 -15.74
C MET A 96 -1.09 -14.83 -16.83
N ALA A 97 -2.36 -14.47 -16.68
CA ALA A 97 -2.93 -13.36 -17.44
C ALA A 97 -2.33 -12.03 -16.96
N VAL A 98 -2.26 -11.03 -17.84
CA VAL A 98 -1.80 -9.68 -17.50
C VAL A 98 -2.91 -8.68 -17.83
N ALA A 99 -3.27 -7.85 -16.85
CA ALA A 99 -4.20 -6.74 -17.01
C ALA A 99 -3.50 -5.41 -16.70
N ILE A 100 -3.52 -4.49 -17.66
CA ILE A 100 -2.92 -3.16 -17.53
C ILE A 100 -4.04 -2.13 -17.46
N LEU A 101 -4.14 -1.44 -16.31
CA LEU A 101 -5.13 -0.38 -16.09
C LEU A 101 -4.56 0.97 -16.54
N ARG A 102 -5.22 1.63 -17.51
CA ARG A 102 -4.88 2.98 -17.95
C ARG A 102 -6.04 3.94 -17.67
N VAL A 103 -5.75 5.02 -16.96
CA VAL A 103 -6.67 6.12 -16.68
C VAL A 103 -6.10 7.41 -17.28
N PRO A 104 -6.90 8.29 -17.91
CA PRO A 104 -6.39 9.51 -18.56
C PRO A 104 -5.54 10.41 -17.66
N CYS A 105 -5.88 10.49 -16.37
CA CYS A 105 -5.18 11.32 -15.37
C CYS A 105 -4.05 10.58 -14.63
N GLY A 106 -3.74 9.33 -15.00
CA GLY A 106 -2.79 8.48 -14.28
C GLY A 106 -3.39 7.80 -13.04
N LEU A 107 -2.52 7.18 -12.25
CA LEU A 107 -2.86 6.40 -11.05
C LEU A 107 -2.15 6.89 -9.79
N ASP A 108 -1.43 8.01 -9.87
CA ASP A 108 -0.73 8.59 -8.72
C ASP A 108 -1.69 9.46 -7.90
N PHE A 109 -2.14 8.90 -6.76
CA PHE A 109 -3.01 9.58 -5.80
C PHE A 109 -2.28 9.93 -4.50
N SER A 110 -0.95 10.00 -4.53
CA SER A 110 -0.13 10.25 -3.33
C SER A 110 -0.54 11.51 -2.57
N ASN A 111 -1.04 12.53 -3.27
CA ASN A 111 -1.50 13.78 -2.65
C ASN A 111 -2.87 13.63 -1.97
N VAL A 112 -3.80 12.91 -2.59
CA VAL A 112 -5.15 12.68 -2.04
C VAL A 112 -5.10 11.75 -0.82
N VAL A 113 -4.26 10.70 -0.89
CA VAL A 113 -4.11 9.76 0.22
C VAL A 113 -3.49 10.43 1.46
N ARG A 114 -2.62 11.43 1.28
CA ARG A 114 -2.06 12.21 2.41
C ARG A 114 -3.12 13.08 3.09
N GLU A 115 -4.03 13.66 2.32
CA GLU A 115 -5.10 14.48 2.87
C GLU A 115 -6.09 13.66 3.69
N ASP A 116 -6.43 12.44 3.25
CA ASP A 116 -7.23 11.52 4.07
C ASP A 116 -6.51 11.13 5.39
N GLU A 117 -5.17 11.00 5.36
CA GLU A 117 -4.36 10.72 6.56
C GLU A 117 -4.29 11.91 7.54
N ASP A 118 -4.19 13.13 7.04
CA ASP A 118 -4.16 14.36 7.84
C ASP A 118 -5.54 14.71 8.42
N VAL A 119 -6.62 14.42 7.67
CA VAL A 119 -8.00 14.53 8.16
C VAL A 119 -8.26 13.48 9.24
N GLU A 120 -7.67 12.28 9.18
CA GLU A 120 -7.75 11.26 10.23
C GLU A 120 -7.01 11.65 11.53
N LEU A 121 -5.88 12.36 11.45
CA LEU A 121 -5.17 12.88 12.63
C LEU A 121 -5.91 14.05 13.30
N LYS A 122 -6.59 14.89 12.52
CA LYS A 122 -7.47 15.97 13.05
C LYS A 122 -8.87 15.48 13.42
N GLY A 123 -9.29 14.34 12.90
CA GLY A 123 -10.58 13.68 13.12
C GLY A 123 -10.65 12.86 14.40
N SER A 124 -9.81 13.15 15.40
CA SER A 124 -10.05 12.75 16.79
C SER A 124 -10.62 13.96 17.54
N PRO A 125 -11.94 14.24 17.45
CA PRO A 125 -12.53 15.30 18.24
C PRO A 125 -12.59 14.84 19.69
N ASP A 126 -12.05 15.67 20.57
CA ASP A 126 -12.46 15.81 21.95
C ASP A 126 -12.48 14.55 22.83
N LYS A 127 -11.32 14.25 23.42
CA LYS A 127 -11.28 13.68 24.79
C LYS A 127 -11.62 14.73 25.87
N HIS A 128 -12.12 15.91 25.48
CA HIS A 128 -12.56 16.97 26.39
C HIS A 128 -13.76 16.54 27.27
N TRP A 129 -14.54 15.52 26.87
CA TRP A 129 -15.66 15.03 27.68
C TRP A 129 -15.24 14.19 28.89
N LEU A 130 -14.01 13.68 28.95
CA LEU A 130 -13.56 12.78 30.03
C LEU A 130 -13.11 13.50 31.32
N LEU A 131 -13.16 14.84 31.37
CA LEU A 131 -12.78 15.60 32.57
C LEU A 131 -13.85 16.59 33.07
N LYS A 132 -15.08 16.55 32.53
CA LYS A 132 -16.22 17.31 33.12
C LYS A 132 -17.16 16.38 33.86
N GLY A 133 -16.75 16.00 35.06
CA GLY A 133 -17.60 15.24 35.97
C GLY A 133 -16.89 14.89 37.25
N VAL A 134 -16.57 15.89 38.07
CA VAL A 134 -16.56 15.89 39.56
C VAL A 134 -15.85 17.18 39.98
N GLU A 135 -16.65 18.20 40.26
CA GLU A 135 -16.40 19.42 41.06
C GLU A 135 -17.61 20.32 40.74
N THR A 136 -18.50 20.70 41.66
CA THR A 136 -18.37 21.03 43.08
C THR A 136 -19.76 20.95 43.75
N SER A 137 -19.81 20.64 45.05
CA SER A 137 -20.66 21.43 45.97
C SER A 137 -20.18 21.26 47.41
N SER A 138 -19.49 22.27 47.91
CA SER A 138 -19.45 22.60 49.33
C SER A 138 -19.56 24.13 49.43
N PRO A 139 -20.59 24.67 50.11
CA PRO A 139 -20.67 26.10 50.37
C PRO A 139 -19.94 26.49 51.66
N THR A 140 -19.48 27.73 51.62
CA THR A 140 -18.52 28.46 52.45
C THR A 140 -18.97 28.74 53.90
N THR A 141 -17.97 28.88 54.77
CA THR A 141 -18.03 29.42 56.14
C THR A 141 -18.57 30.85 56.21
N SER A 142 -19.45 31.11 57.17
CA SER A 142 -19.44 32.26 58.09
C SER A 142 -20.27 31.91 59.33
#